data_AF-A0A7X8YXN0-F1
#
_entry.id   AF-A0A7X8YXN0-F1
#
_cell.length_a   1.000
_cell.length_b   1.000
_cell.length_c   1.000
_cell.angle_alpha   90.00
_cell.angle_beta   90.00
_cell.angle_gamma   90.00
#
_symmetry.space_group_name_H-M   'P 1'
#
loop_
_entity.id
_entity.type
_entity.pdbx_description
1 polymer ?
#
loop_
_entity_poly.entity_id
_entity_poly.type
_entity_poly.pdbx_seq_one_letter_code
_entity_poly.pdbx_strand_id
1 'polypeptide(L)'
;MIQCKDCEMFRRRDDGEISFACDPFSSIKEPECLAKWNLIKINQMVATYQATLEYYRKLAPMQEKMFKVVQREIDEMSEGEKWKVEDEENPPEDEDRTTW
;
A
#
# COMPACT_ATOMS: atom_id res chain seq x y z
N MET A 1 -43.31 5.53 -5.17
CA MET A 1 -42.05 5.12 -4.51
C MET A 1 -42.10 3.64 -4.18
N ILE A 2 -41.60 2.82 -5.10
CA ILE A 2 -41.43 1.39 -4.90
C ILE A 2 -40.32 1.14 -3.88
N GLN A 3 -40.58 0.29 -2.89
CA GLN A 3 -39.53 -0.17 -2.00
C GLN A 3 -38.69 -1.21 -2.73
N CYS A 4 -37.37 -1.26 -2.47
CA CYS A 4 -36.50 -2.20 -3.17
C CYS A 4 -36.87 -3.66 -2.91
N LYS A 5 -37.44 -3.97 -1.73
CA LYS A 5 -38.01 -5.29 -1.40
C LYS A 5 -39.15 -5.72 -2.34
N ASP A 6 -39.85 -4.76 -2.95
CA ASP A 6 -40.99 -4.99 -3.83
C ASP A 6 -40.56 -4.90 -5.31
N CYS A 7 -39.26 -4.75 -5.58
CA CYS A 7 -38.70 -4.64 -6.92
C CYS A 7 -38.17 -5.99 -7.41
N GLU A 8 -38.64 -6.44 -8.58
CA GLU A 8 -38.21 -7.70 -9.23
C GLU A 8 -36.71 -7.75 -9.58
N MET A 9 -36.08 -6.57 -9.69
CA MET A 9 -34.65 -6.42 -10.00
C MET A 9 -33.77 -6.43 -8.75
N PHE A 10 -34.36 -6.44 -7.56
CA PHE A 10 -33.63 -6.46 -6.30
C PHE A 10 -33.42 -7.89 -5.82
N ARG A 11 -32.18 -8.22 -5.47
CA ARG A 11 -31.84 -9.51 -4.87
C ARG A 11 -31.04 -9.29 -3.60
N ARG A 12 -31.54 -9.86 -2.51
CA ARG A 12 -30.82 -9.97 -1.25
C ARG A 12 -30.46 -11.43 -1.06
N ARG A 13 -29.18 -11.73 -0.95
CA ARG A 13 -28.67 -13.07 -0.69
C ARG A 13 -28.64 -13.31 0.83
N ASP A 14 -28.67 -14.58 1.24
CA ASP A 14 -28.77 -14.99 2.65
C ASP A 14 -27.58 -14.56 3.52
N ASP A 15 -26.43 -14.30 2.89
CA ASP A 15 -25.22 -13.71 3.48
C ASP A 15 -25.36 -12.20 3.76
N GLY A 16 -26.48 -11.59 3.39
CA GLY A 16 -26.73 -10.16 3.55
C GLY A 16 -26.20 -9.30 2.40
N GLU A 17 -25.62 -9.91 1.36
CA GLU A 17 -25.16 -9.17 0.17
C GLU A 17 -26.38 -8.64 -0.61
N ILE A 18 -26.30 -7.37 -0.99
CA ILE A 18 -27.35 -6.68 -1.72
C ILE A 18 -26.90 -6.48 -3.16
N SER A 19 -27.68 -7.00 -4.12
CA SER A 19 -27.43 -6.82 -5.54
C SER A 19 -28.67 -6.29 -6.26
N PHE A 20 -28.44 -5.41 -7.23
CA PHE A 20 -29.46 -4.90 -8.14
C PHE A 20 -29.12 -5.35 -9.54
N ALA A 21 -30.07 -5.99 -10.22
CA ALA A 21 -29.97 -6.38 -11.62
C ALA A 21 -30.46 -5.28 -12.58
N CYS A 22 -30.86 -4.12 -12.05
CA CYS A 22 -31.28 -3.00 -12.89
C CYS A 22 -30.09 -2.32 -13.57
N ASP A 23 -30.24 -2.10 -14.87
CA ASP A 23 -29.44 -1.20 -15.69
C ASP A 23 -29.95 0.24 -15.54
N PRO A 24 -29.10 1.19 -15.07
CA PRO A 24 -29.43 2.60 -14.90
C PRO A 24 -30.00 3.32 -16.12
N PHE A 25 -29.69 2.85 -17.33
CA PHE A 25 -30.05 3.55 -18.57
C PHE A 25 -31.28 2.98 -19.27
N SER A 26 -31.67 1.74 -18.94
CA SER A 26 -32.72 1.03 -19.70
C SER A 26 -33.88 0.51 -18.85
N SER A 27 -33.64 0.18 -17.57
CA SER A 27 -34.58 -0.62 -16.77
C SER A 27 -34.94 0.01 -15.42
N ILE A 28 -34.58 1.27 -15.21
CA ILE A 28 -34.95 2.01 -14.00
C ILE A 28 -36.45 2.33 -14.01
N LYS A 29 -37.12 1.96 -12.91
CA LYS A 29 -38.56 2.17 -12.73
C LYS A 29 -38.91 3.55 -12.19
N GLU A 30 -38.06 4.09 -11.32
CA GLU A 30 -38.29 5.38 -10.65
C GLU A 30 -36.95 6.15 -10.53
N PRO A 31 -36.96 7.49 -10.60
CA PRO A 31 -35.73 8.29 -10.54
C PRO A 31 -34.94 8.08 -9.22
N GLU A 32 -35.61 7.75 -8.13
CA GLU A 32 -34.96 7.47 -6.84
C GLU A 32 -34.17 6.16 -6.83
N CYS A 33 -34.39 5.26 -7.80
CA CYS A 33 -33.55 4.09 -7.99
C CYS A 33 -32.11 4.49 -8.36
N LEU A 34 -31.90 5.57 -9.11
CA LEU A 34 -30.56 6.09 -9.43
C LEU A 34 -29.81 6.49 -8.15
N ALA A 35 -30.49 7.21 -7.24
CA ALA A 35 -29.90 7.63 -5.98
C ALA A 35 -29.50 6.44 -5.10
N LYS A 36 -30.36 5.42 -5.02
CA LYS A 36 -30.04 4.16 -4.29
C LYS A 36 -28.87 3.42 -4.93
N TRP A 37 -28.81 3.39 -6.26
CA TRP A 37 -27.71 2.77 -7.00
C TRP A 37 -26.38 3.48 -6.72
N ASN A 38 -26.39 4.81 -6.72
CA ASN A 38 -25.22 5.63 -6.38
C ASN A 38 -24.73 5.35 -4.95
N LEU A 39 -25.64 5.26 -3.98
CA LEU A 39 -25.27 4.94 -2.58
C LEU A 39 -24.56 3.59 -2.47
N ILE A 40 -25.02 2.58 -3.19
CA ILE A 40 -24.42 1.25 -3.17
C ILE A 40 -23.02 1.26 -3.80
N LYS A 41 -22.86 1.94 -4.92
CA LYS A 41 -21.54 2.07 -5.57
C LYS A 41 -20.55 2.84 -4.72
N ILE A 42 -20.99 3.90 -4.05
CA ILE A 42 -20.16 4.63 -3.08
C ILE A 42 -19.77 3.71 -1.93
N ASN A 43 -20.70 2.93 -1.38
CA ASN A 43 -20.39 2.00 -0.30
C ASN A 43 -19.37 0.93 -0.74
N GLN A 44 -19.51 0.40 -1.96
CA GLN A 44 -18.54 -0.54 -2.55
C GLN A 44 -17.15 0.11 -2.68
N MET A 45 -17.08 1.37 -3.13
CA MET A 45 -15.83 2.12 -3.23
C MET A 45 -15.19 2.42 -1.87
N VAL A 46 -16.00 2.74 -0.86
CA VAL A 46 -15.51 2.97 0.51
C VAL A 46 -14.98 1.66 1.11
N ALA A 47 -15.66 0.54 0.90
CA ALA A 47 -15.21 -0.77 1.37
C ALA A 47 -13.88 -1.18 0.73
N THR A 48 -13.70 -0.98 -0.58
CA THR A 48 -12.41 -1.26 -1.23
C THR A 48 -11.31 -0.34 -0.71
N TYR A 49 -11.60 0.94 -0.49
CA TYR A 49 -10.63 1.87 0.09
C TYR A 49 -10.21 1.47 1.51
N GLN A 50 -11.15 1.07 2.36
CA GLN A 50 -10.85 0.56 3.70
C GLN A 50 -9.96 -0.69 3.65
N ALA A 51 -10.22 -1.62 2.72
CA ALA A 51 -9.38 -2.79 2.51
C ALA A 51 -7.94 -2.40 2.10
N THR A 52 -7.79 -1.39 1.22
CA THR A 52 -6.44 -0.89 0.85
C THR A 52 -5.71 -0.25 2.03
N LEU A 53 -6.41 0.51 2.89
CA LEU A 53 -5.81 1.07 4.10
C LEU A 53 -5.37 -0.02 5.08
N GLU A 54 -6.17 -1.07 5.24
CA GLU A 54 -5.80 -2.20 6.09
C GLU A 54 -4.57 -2.93 5.55
N TYR A 55 -4.48 -3.08 4.23
CA TYR A 55 -3.29 -3.63 3.57
C TYR A 55 -2.05 -2.77 3.82
N TYR A 56 -2.15 -1.44 3.66
CA TYR A 56 -1.05 -0.54 3.98
C TYR A 56 -0.62 -0.59 5.44
N ARG A 57 -1.57 -0.72 6.38
CA ARG A 57 -1.26 -0.92 7.81
C ARG A 57 -0.45 -2.20 8.06
N LYS A 58 -0.75 -3.28 7.33
CA LYS A 58 0.01 -4.55 7.43
C LYS A 58 1.42 -4.44 6.84
N LEU A 59 1.62 -3.58 5.84
CA LEU A 59 2.93 -3.36 5.21
C LEU A 59 3.83 -2.37 5.97
N ALA A 60 3.26 -1.45 6.75
CA ALA A 60 4.02 -0.49 7.56
C ALA A 60 5.19 -1.11 8.37
N PRO A 61 5.01 -2.21 9.13
CA PRO A 61 6.13 -2.82 9.87
C PRO A 61 7.17 -3.50 8.95
N MET A 62 6.79 -3.92 7.75
CA MET A 62 7.73 -4.45 6.77
C MET A 62 8.61 -3.34 6.19
N GLN A 63 8.01 -2.18 5.88
CA GLN A 63 8.75 -1.00 5.42
C GLN A 63 9.81 -0.58 6.44
N GLU A 64 9.46 -0.54 7.73
CA GLU A 64 10.42 -0.22 8.80
C GLU A 64 11.59 -1.21 8.85
N LYS A 65 11.33 -2.51 8.65
CA LYS A 65 12.38 -3.54 8.59
C LYS A 65 13.29 -3.38 7.37
N MET A 66 12.73 -3.07 6.20
CA MET A 66 13.54 -2.81 5.01
C MET A 66 14.44 -1.58 5.20
N PHE A 67 13.93 -0.49 5.77
CA PHE A 67 14.74 0.69 6.08
C PHE A 67 15.90 0.38 7.02
N LYS A 68 15.68 -0.42 8.07
CA LYS A 68 16.75 -0.83 9.00
C LYS A 68 17.83 -1.67 8.32
N VAL A 69 17.46 -2.57 7.41
CA VAL A 69 18.43 -3.38 6.66
C VAL A 69 19.22 -2.52 5.70
N VAL A 70 18.56 -1.64 4.94
CA VAL A 70 19.23 -0.72 4.02
C VAL A 70 20.21 0.19 4.77
N GLN A 71 19.81 0.69 5.95
CA GLN A 71 20.69 1.51 6.77
C GLN A 71 21.93 0.73 7.22
N ARG A 72 21.75 -0.53 7.67
CA ARG A 72 22.85 -1.40 8.03
C ARG A 72 23.81 -1.67 6.87
N GLU A 73 23.30 -1.91 5.66
CA GLU A 73 24.14 -2.13 4.46
C GLU A 73 24.95 -0.87 4.12
N ILE A 74 24.35 0.32 4.24
CA ILE A 74 25.05 1.60 4.03
C ILE A 74 26.15 1.80 5.09
N ASP A 75 25.84 1.49 6.35
CA ASP A 75 26.80 1.62 7.45
C ASP A 75 27.99 0.65 7.25
N GLU A 76 27.72 -0.62 6.90
CA GLU A 76 28.75 -1.62 6.60
C GLU A 76 29.63 -1.22 5.39
N MET A 77 29.05 -0.63 4.34
CA MET A 77 29.81 -0.09 3.21
C MET A 77 30.71 1.08 3.64
N SER A 78 30.22 1.97 4.50
CA SER A 78 31.00 3.12 4.99
C SER A 78 32.16 2.71 5.90
N GLU A 79 31.97 1.67 6.72
CA GLU A 79 33.03 1.11 7.57
C GLU A 79 34.11 0.41 6.74
N GLY A 80 33.74 -0.29 5.67
CA GLY A 80 34.68 -0.91 4.73
C GLY A 80 35.51 0.10 3.93
N GLU A 81 34.98 1.30 3.68
CA GLU A 81 35.72 2.40 3.05
C GLU A 81 36.66 3.12 4.03
N LYS A 82 36.42 3.02 5.34
CA LYS A 82 37.22 3.68 6.38
C LYS A 82 38.68 3.19 6.44
N TRP A 83 38.92 1.90 6.19
CA TRP A 83 40.27 1.34 6.07
C TRP A 83 41.12 2.05 5.00
N LYS A 84 40.51 2.48 3.88
CA LYS A 84 41.23 3.13 2.78
C LYS A 84 41.64 4.56 3.09
N VAL A 85 40.90 5.23 3.98
CA VAL A 85 41.18 6.62 4.39
C VAL A 85 42.25 6.64 5.49
N GLU A 86 42.23 5.67 6.42
CA GLU A 86 43.28 5.53 7.45
C GLU A 86 44.66 5.19 6.85
N ASP A 87 44.73 4.39 5.78
CA ASP A 87 45.99 4.10 5.05
C ASP A 87 46.56 5.33 4.30
N GLU A 88 45.75 6.34 3.96
CA GLU A 88 46.22 7.58 3.30
C GLU A 88 46.70 8.66 4.28
N GLU A 89 46.20 8.67 5.54
CA GLU A 89 46.57 9.69 6.54
C GLU A 89 47.80 9.33 7.38
N ASN A 90 48.30 8.09 7.33
CA ASN A 90 49.46 7.65 8.10
C ASN A 90 50.51 6.98 7.18
N PRO A 91 51.37 7.75 6.49
CA PRO A 91 52.40 7.17 5.65
C PRO A 91 53.36 6.33 6.51
N PRO A 92 53.81 5.15 6.04
CA PRO A 92 54.77 4.35 6.78
C PRO A 92 56.07 5.15 6.98
N GLU A 93 56.50 5.31 8.23
CA GLU A 93 57.85 5.74 8.55
C GLU A 93 58.80 4.62 8.11
N ASP A 94 59.37 4.76 6.91
CA ASP A 94 60.40 3.86 6.38
C ASP A 94 61.63 3.91 7.30
N GLU A 95 61.72 2.94 8.22
CA GLU A 95 62.95 2.55 8.88
C GLU A 95 63.93 1.96 7.84
N ASP A 96 65.02 2.70 7.66
CA ASP A 96 66.36 2.22 7.32
C ASP A 96 66.67 1.80 5.86
N ARG A 97 67.36 2.70 5.14
CA ARG A 97 68.35 2.32 4.13
C ARG A 97 69.59 3.22 4.19
N THR A 98 70.55 2.73 4.96
CA THR A 98 71.99 3.01 4.93
C THR A 98 72.61 3.14 3.52
N THR A 99 73.77 3.83 3.48
CA THR A 99 74.84 3.90 2.43
C THR A 99 74.85 5.10 1.46
N TRP A 100 75.60 6.16 1.80
CA TRP A 100 76.95 6.50 1.31
C TRP A 100 77.39 7.87 1.85
#